data_AF-A0A818FVV9-F1
#
_entry.id   AF-A0A818FVV9-F1
#
_cell.length_a   1.000
_cell.length_b   1.000
_cell.length_c   1.000
_cell.angle_alpha   90.00
_cell.angle_beta   90.00
_cell.angle_gamma   90.00
#
_symmetry.space_group_name_H-M   'P 1'
#
loop_
_entity.id
_entity.type
_entity.pdbx_description
1 polymer ?
#
loop_
_entity_poly.entity_id
_entity_poly.type
_entity_poly.pdbx_seq_one_letter_code
_entity_poly.pdbx_strand_id
1 'polypeptide(L)'
;MEDKNSNKLSDDYQESTCSIQCDTLLQRNQSIVNDYFKFCSTQLVLPILNFNTKQLHLYGYSKSNTEAKKRFLELQTELLVENTKKQKIENNTCWWYEAWDGTWRLYNTQITNEIEDYYKLNIYNFTLINELGENISIDINKMEEIYGQRIKRIRRSKIDEQQPPYWTLTPLNFEKFILDNKSDEYISIKDNFDKTMRGLYIMLISIERIQNLLLFKQFCVLHEDFIDRYGKEDNGTMRFLYHGCPELASKKIMEKGFNRSYCGINEFQLHHAQLD
;
A
#
# COMPACT_ATOMS: atom_id res chain seq x y z
N MET A 1 -21.93 28.04 -42.97
CA MET A 1 -21.03 27.49 -41.94
C MET A 1 -21.11 28.45 -40.77
N GLU A 2 -22.11 28.26 -39.91
CA GLU A 2 -22.31 29.09 -38.72
C GLU A 2 -21.38 28.62 -37.59
N ASP A 3 -20.87 29.61 -36.86
CA ASP A 3 -19.86 29.53 -35.81
C ASP A 3 -20.21 28.53 -34.70
N LYS A 4 -19.62 27.33 -34.76
CA LYS A 4 -19.61 26.41 -33.60
C LYS A 4 -18.68 26.89 -32.48
N ASN A 5 -17.78 27.84 -32.76
CA ASN A 5 -16.81 28.34 -31.78
C ASN A 5 -17.34 29.53 -30.94
N SER A 6 -18.28 30.33 -31.46
CA SER A 6 -18.83 31.47 -30.70
C SER A 6 -19.78 31.01 -29.58
N ASN A 7 -20.57 29.95 -29.81
CA ASN A 7 -21.48 29.39 -28.81
C ASN A 7 -20.73 28.78 -27.61
N LYS A 8 -19.58 28.13 -27.83
CA LYS A 8 -18.81 27.49 -26.74
C LYS A 8 -18.14 28.51 -25.81
N LEU A 9 -17.68 29.64 -26.37
CA LEU A 9 -17.17 30.77 -25.59
C LEU A 9 -18.29 31.45 -24.79
N SER A 10 -19.50 31.57 -25.34
CA SER A 10 -20.66 32.09 -24.61
C SER A 10 -20.99 31.23 -23.39
N ASP A 11 -21.04 29.90 -23.56
CA ASP A 11 -21.45 28.98 -22.51
C ASP A 11 -20.46 28.90 -21.33
N ASP A 12 -19.15 29.07 -21.59
CA ASP A 12 -18.07 29.05 -20.59
C ASP A 12 -18.13 30.21 -19.56
N TYR A 13 -18.77 31.34 -19.93
CA TYR A 13 -18.89 32.55 -19.10
C TYR A 13 -20.33 32.85 -18.67
N GLN A 14 -21.24 31.88 -18.78
CA GLN A 14 -22.56 31.99 -18.17
C GLN A 14 -22.48 31.74 -16.67
N GLU A 15 -23.20 32.56 -15.90
CA GLU A 15 -23.43 32.29 -14.49
C GLU A 15 -24.12 30.92 -14.35
N SER A 16 -23.60 30.11 -13.44
CA SER A 16 -24.12 28.78 -13.20
C SER A 16 -24.05 28.45 -11.72
N THR A 17 -24.81 27.44 -11.34
CA THR A 17 -24.75 26.87 -10.00
C THR A 17 -24.59 25.37 -10.14
N CYS A 18 -23.68 24.79 -9.37
CA CYS A 18 -23.60 23.33 -9.24
C CYS A 18 -23.58 22.93 -7.76
N SER A 19 -24.19 21.79 -7.47
CA SER A 19 -24.21 21.19 -6.14
C SER A 19 -23.39 19.91 -6.11
N ILE A 20 -22.71 19.69 -4.99
CA ILE A 20 -21.91 18.49 -4.74
C ILE A 20 -22.28 17.95 -3.37
N GLN A 21 -22.53 16.64 -3.28
CA GLN A 21 -22.77 15.97 -2.01
C GLN A 21 -21.47 15.91 -1.20
N CYS A 22 -21.57 16.29 0.07
CA CYS A 22 -20.45 16.68 0.91
C CYS A 22 -20.48 15.93 2.24
N ASP A 23 -20.41 14.60 2.19
CA ASP A 23 -20.51 13.75 3.39
C ASP A 23 -19.24 13.81 4.29
N THR A 24 -18.10 14.19 3.72
CA THR A 24 -16.76 14.04 4.32
C THR A 24 -16.05 15.34 4.69
N LEU A 25 -16.51 16.49 4.23
CA LEU A 25 -15.80 17.77 4.42
C LEU A 25 -15.97 18.31 5.84
N LEU A 26 -17.07 17.94 6.49
CA LEU A 26 -17.36 18.22 7.90
C LEU A 26 -16.43 17.47 8.86
N GLN A 27 -15.69 16.47 8.38
CA GLN A 27 -14.71 15.72 9.16
C GLN A 27 -13.26 16.21 8.95
N ARG A 28 -13.05 17.30 8.18
CA ARG A 28 -11.71 17.74 7.76
C ARG A 28 -10.98 18.62 8.79
N ASN A 29 -9.66 18.57 8.69
CA ASN A 29 -8.73 19.56 9.23
C ASN A 29 -8.94 20.94 8.58
N GLN A 30 -9.05 21.99 9.42
CA GLN A 30 -9.30 23.37 9.03
C GLN A 30 -8.39 23.89 7.89
N SER A 31 -7.13 23.42 7.82
CA SER A 31 -6.17 23.87 6.79
C SER A 31 -6.62 23.51 5.36
N ILE A 32 -7.11 22.29 5.15
CA ILE A 32 -7.49 21.80 3.81
C ILE A 32 -8.75 22.52 3.31
N VAL A 33 -9.67 22.81 4.23
CA VAL A 33 -10.87 23.60 3.91
C VAL A 33 -10.45 25.01 3.50
N ASN A 34 -9.55 25.64 4.25
CA ASN A 34 -9.06 26.97 3.92
C ASN A 34 -8.35 27.03 2.55
N ASP A 35 -7.54 26.02 2.23
CA ASP A 35 -6.85 25.94 0.93
C ASP A 35 -7.82 25.80 -0.24
N TYR A 36 -8.88 25.00 -0.09
CA TYR A 36 -9.94 24.89 -1.09
C TYR A 36 -10.70 26.19 -1.28
N PHE A 37 -11.07 26.87 -0.19
CA PHE A 37 -11.77 28.15 -0.28
C PHE A 37 -10.89 29.24 -0.92
N LYS A 38 -9.58 29.21 -0.65
CA LYS A 38 -8.60 30.08 -1.31
C LYS A 38 -8.53 29.80 -2.82
N PHE A 39 -8.55 28.52 -3.22
CA PHE A 39 -8.65 28.13 -4.62
C PHE A 39 -9.95 28.61 -5.29
N CYS A 40 -11.10 28.45 -4.64
CA CYS A 40 -12.36 28.97 -5.19
C CYS A 40 -12.31 30.49 -5.39
N SER A 41 -11.68 31.20 -4.45
CA SER A 41 -11.52 32.65 -4.51
C SER A 41 -10.67 33.09 -5.71
N THR A 42 -9.60 32.35 -6.05
CA THR A 42 -8.80 32.64 -7.25
C THR A 42 -9.53 32.33 -8.55
N GLN A 43 -10.51 31.41 -8.52
CA GLN A 43 -11.35 31.07 -9.67
C GLN A 43 -12.63 31.91 -9.78
N LEU A 44 -12.83 32.90 -8.89
CA LEU A 44 -14.05 33.70 -8.76
C LEU A 44 -15.32 32.85 -8.54
N VAL A 45 -15.17 31.77 -7.77
CA VAL A 45 -16.26 30.89 -7.34
C VAL A 45 -16.58 31.16 -5.88
N LEU A 46 -17.86 31.31 -5.56
CA LEU A 46 -18.36 31.40 -4.20
C LEU A 46 -18.87 30.02 -3.73
N PRO A 47 -18.13 29.34 -2.85
CA PRO A 47 -18.57 28.09 -2.22
C PRO A 47 -19.49 28.36 -1.01
N ILE A 48 -20.66 27.74 -0.98
CA ILE A 48 -21.62 27.80 0.12
C ILE A 48 -21.91 26.39 0.62
N LEU A 49 -21.47 26.08 1.85
CA LEU A 49 -21.72 24.79 2.48
C LEU A 49 -23.04 24.83 3.28
N ASN A 50 -23.98 23.97 2.92
CA ASN A 50 -25.19 23.73 3.69
C ASN A 50 -24.98 22.53 4.63
N PHE A 51 -24.88 22.82 5.93
CA PHE A 51 -24.66 21.82 6.97
C PHE A 51 -25.84 20.86 7.15
N ASN A 52 -27.07 21.31 6.93
CA ASN A 52 -28.27 20.50 7.13
C ASN A 52 -28.43 19.47 6.01
N THR A 53 -28.18 19.88 4.77
CA THR A 53 -28.30 18.99 3.60
C THR A 53 -26.99 18.30 3.23
N LYS A 54 -25.87 18.66 3.88
CA LYS A 54 -24.52 18.22 3.53
C LYS A 54 -24.20 18.45 2.05
N GLN A 55 -24.59 19.61 1.52
CA GLN A 55 -24.34 19.98 0.13
C GLN A 55 -23.44 21.20 0.05
N LEU A 56 -22.43 21.12 -0.81
CA LEU A 56 -21.67 22.29 -1.23
C LEU A 56 -22.26 22.83 -2.52
N HIS A 57 -22.68 24.09 -2.49
CA HIS A 57 -23.12 24.83 -3.68
C HIS A 57 -22.00 25.73 -4.16
N LEU A 58 -21.71 25.71 -5.46
CA LEU A 58 -20.73 26.58 -6.10
C LEU A 58 -21.45 27.57 -7.00
N TYR A 59 -21.21 28.87 -6.78
CA TYR A 59 -21.77 29.96 -7.57
C TYR A 59 -20.64 30.66 -8.32
N GLY A 60 -20.78 30.78 -9.64
CA GLY A 60 -19.74 31.37 -10.50
C GLY A 60 -19.97 31.03 -11.97
N TYR A 61 -18.99 31.33 -12.80
CA TYR A 61 -19.04 30.97 -14.22
C TYR A 61 -18.95 29.45 -14.41
N SER A 62 -19.64 28.92 -15.42
CA SER A 62 -19.73 27.48 -15.72
C SER A 62 -18.37 26.77 -15.77
N LYS A 63 -17.37 27.39 -16.41
CA LYS A 63 -16.01 26.86 -16.47
C LYS A 63 -15.32 26.84 -15.10
N SER A 64 -15.39 27.94 -14.37
CA SER A 64 -14.81 28.04 -13.02
C SER A 64 -15.47 27.07 -12.04
N ASN A 65 -16.79 26.90 -12.11
CA ASN A 65 -17.55 25.94 -11.32
C ASN A 65 -17.16 24.49 -11.65
N THR A 66 -16.88 24.19 -12.93
CA THR A 66 -16.42 22.87 -13.34
C THR A 66 -15.05 22.56 -12.75
N GLU A 67 -14.12 23.51 -12.78
CA GLU A 67 -12.78 23.34 -12.21
C GLU A 67 -12.81 23.21 -10.68
N ALA A 68 -13.61 24.06 -10.01
CA ALA A 68 -13.81 23.98 -8.56
C ALA A 68 -14.48 22.67 -8.12
N LYS A 69 -15.39 22.12 -8.94
CA LYS A 69 -15.98 20.79 -8.71
C LYS A 69 -14.96 19.67 -8.91
N LYS A 70 -14.14 19.74 -9.96
CA LYS A 70 -13.08 18.76 -10.21
C LYS A 70 -12.08 18.71 -9.06
N ARG A 71 -11.56 19.86 -8.64
CA ARG A 71 -10.60 19.95 -7.52
C ARG A 71 -11.19 19.41 -6.22
N PHE A 72 -12.48 19.64 -6.00
CA PHE A 72 -13.18 19.10 -4.84
C PHE A 72 -13.24 17.57 -4.83
N LEU A 73 -13.55 16.95 -5.97
CA LEU A 73 -13.61 15.49 -6.12
C LEU A 73 -12.22 14.84 -5.95
N GLU A 74 -11.17 15.49 -6.46
CA GLU A 74 -9.77 15.07 -6.22
C GLU A 74 -9.46 15.04 -4.73
N LEU A 75 -9.76 16.11 -3.99
CA LEU A 75 -9.57 16.17 -2.54
C LEU A 75 -10.40 15.12 -1.78
N GLN A 76 -11.59 14.76 -2.26
CA GLN A 76 -12.37 13.67 -1.67
C GLN A 76 -11.68 12.32 -1.89
N THR A 77 -11.11 12.10 -3.07
CA THR A 77 -10.40 10.87 -3.41
C THR A 77 -9.10 10.72 -2.63
N GLU A 78 -8.30 11.79 -2.55
CA GLU A 78 -7.07 11.85 -1.74
C GLU A 78 -7.36 11.49 -0.27
N LEU A 79 -8.47 12.00 0.29
CA LEU A 79 -8.88 11.69 1.66
C LEU A 79 -9.44 10.29 1.84
N LEU A 80 -10.19 9.75 0.88
CA LEU A 80 -10.60 8.35 0.94
C LEU A 80 -9.37 7.45 0.99
N VAL A 81 -8.33 7.75 0.20
CA VAL A 81 -7.06 7.04 0.23
C VAL A 81 -6.33 7.25 1.57
N GLU A 82 -6.24 8.47 2.08
CA GLU A 82 -5.61 8.73 3.40
C GLU A 82 -6.38 8.11 4.55
N ASN A 83 -7.71 8.16 4.55
CA ASN A 83 -8.54 7.55 5.58
C ASN A 83 -8.49 6.03 5.50
N THR A 84 -8.46 5.44 4.30
CA THR A 84 -8.23 4.01 4.13
C THR A 84 -6.84 3.63 4.64
N LYS A 85 -5.81 4.43 4.35
CA LYS A 85 -4.47 4.27 4.92
C LYS A 85 -4.48 4.40 6.44
N LYS A 86 -5.20 5.39 7.01
CA LYS A 86 -5.34 5.59 8.45
C LYS A 86 -6.16 4.49 9.13
N GLN A 87 -7.20 3.96 8.49
CA GLN A 87 -7.97 2.81 8.98
C GLN A 87 -7.16 1.52 8.93
N LYS A 88 -6.35 1.32 7.89
CA LYS A 88 -5.36 0.22 7.81
C LYS A 88 -4.27 0.38 8.90
N ILE A 89 -3.85 1.62 9.21
CA ILE A 89 -2.94 1.95 10.31
C ILE A 89 -3.61 1.75 11.69
N GLU A 90 -4.89 2.06 11.85
CA GLU A 90 -5.65 1.91 13.10
C GLU A 90 -6.02 0.44 13.38
N ASN A 91 -6.29 -0.35 12.34
CA ASN A 91 -6.58 -1.77 12.52
C ASN A 91 -5.36 -2.60 12.89
N ASN A 92 -4.12 -2.09 12.70
CA ASN A 92 -2.81 -2.57 13.18
C ASN A 92 -2.74 -4.06 13.59
N THR A 93 -3.38 -4.96 12.86
CA THR A 93 -3.59 -6.36 13.22
C THR A 93 -3.52 -7.16 11.93
N CYS A 94 -2.71 -8.20 11.96
CA CYS A 94 -2.62 -9.17 10.89
C CYS A 94 -2.86 -10.58 11.43
N TRP A 95 -3.30 -11.43 10.52
CA TRP A 95 -3.51 -12.84 10.79
C TRP A 95 -2.53 -13.67 9.95
N TRP A 96 -1.98 -14.72 10.57
CA TRP A 96 -0.99 -15.62 9.99
C TRP A 96 -1.52 -17.04 10.01
N TYR A 97 -1.05 -17.86 9.07
CA TYR A 97 -1.20 -19.31 9.11
C TYR A 97 0.15 -20.01 8.95
N GLU A 98 0.28 -21.18 9.56
CA GLU A 98 1.43 -22.03 9.35
C GLU A 98 1.22 -22.93 8.11
N ALA A 99 2.08 -22.78 7.12
CA ALA A 99 2.12 -23.62 5.93
C ALA A 99 2.69 -25.01 6.25
N TRP A 100 2.46 -25.97 5.34
CA TRP A 100 2.87 -27.37 5.54
C TRP A 100 4.39 -27.58 5.66
N ASP A 101 5.18 -26.62 5.17
CA ASP A 101 6.64 -26.58 5.31
C ASP A 101 7.09 -26.01 6.68
N GLY A 102 6.16 -25.68 7.57
CA GLY A 102 6.42 -25.09 8.89
C GLY A 102 6.66 -23.57 8.83
N THR A 103 6.56 -22.95 7.66
CA THR A 103 6.72 -21.50 7.52
C THR A 103 5.43 -20.77 7.87
N TRP A 104 5.53 -19.62 8.53
CA TRP A 104 4.38 -18.75 8.77
C TRP A 104 4.18 -17.82 7.59
N ARG A 105 2.94 -17.76 7.12
CA ARG A 105 2.53 -16.92 5.98
C ARG A 105 1.38 -16.02 6.40
N LEU A 106 1.34 -14.84 5.81
CA LEU A 106 0.29 -13.86 6.06
C LEU A 106 -0.98 -14.30 5.32
N TYR A 107 -2.14 -14.15 5.94
CA TYR A 107 -3.38 -14.10 5.17
C TYR A 107 -3.41 -12.82 4.33
N ASN A 108 -4.02 -12.86 3.15
CA ASN A 108 -4.29 -11.63 2.42
C ASN A 108 -5.18 -10.67 3.22
N THR A 109 -5.28 -9.43 2.73
CA THR A 109 -6.06 -8.36 3.37
C THR A 109 -7.54 -8.69 3.51
N GLN A 110 -8.14 -9.33 2.52
CA GLN A 110 -9.57 -9.65 2.56
C GLN A 110 -9.87 -10.63 3.70
N ILE A 111 -9.16 -11.77 3.72
CA ILE A 111 -9.31 -12.79 4.76
C ILE A 111 -8.91 -12.23 6.13
N THR A 112 -7.84 -11.43 6.20
CA THR A 112 -7.42 -10.75 7.45
C THR A 112 -8.53 -9.86 7.99
N ASN A 113 -9.17 -9.05 7.13
CA ASN A 113 -10.27 -8.18 7.55
C ASN A 113 -11.51 -8.98 7.96
N GLU A 114 -11.87 -10.00 7.20
CA GLU A 114 -13.01 -10.86 7.53
C GLU A 114 -12.81 -11.56 8.89
N ILE A 115 -11.65 -12.19 9.10
CA ILE A 115 -11.32 -12.83 10.40
C ILE A 115 -11.34 -11.78 11.53
N GLU A 116 -10.78 -10.59 11.30
CA GLU A 116 -10.72 -9.53 12.31
C GLU A 116 -12.10 -8.96 12.66
N ASP A 117 -13.00 -8.84 11.68
CA ASP A 117 -14.38 -8.41 11.90
C ASP A 117 -15.14 -9.44 12.74
N TYR A 118 -15.03 -10.74 12.41
CA TYR A 118 -15.61 -11.80 13.24
C TYR A 118 -15.02 -11.83 14.64
N TYR A 119 -13.70 -11.65 14.78
CA TYR A 119 -13.02 -11.56 16.07
C TYR A 119 -13.57 -10.40 16.93
N LYS A 120 -13.70 -9.20 16.35
CA LYS A 120 -14.25 -8.02 17.05
C LYS A 120 -15.73 -8.17 17.41
N LEU A 121 -16.49 -8.91 16.61
CA LEU A 121 -17.88 -9.25 16.88
C LEU A 121 -18.05 -10.42 17.86
N ASN A 122 -16.94 -10.97 18.39
CA ASN A 122 -16.91 -12.16 19.26
C ASN A 122 -17.56 -13.39 18.62
N ILE A 123 -17.42 -13.55 17.30
CA ILE A 123 -17.84 -14.72 16.54
C ILE A 123 -16.58 -15.60 16.36
N TYR A 124 -16.52 -16.70 17.09
CA TYR A 124 -15.28 -17.49 17.19
C TYR A 124 -15.22 -18.71 16.27
N ASN A 125 -16.33 -19.08 15.62
CA ASN A 125 -16.38 -20.17 14.65
C ASN A 125 -17.13 -19.69 13.41
N PHE A 126 -16.49 -19.71 12.25
CA PHE A 126 -17.09 -19.27 10.99
C PHE A 126 -16.36 -19.91 9.80
N THR A 127 -17.01 -19.87 8.64
CA THR A 127 -16.47 -20.38 7.38
C THR A 127 -16.18 -19.23 6.44
N LEU A 128 -15.00 -19.24 5.82
CA LEU A 128 -14.58 -18.30 4.79
C LEU A 128 -14.23 -19.05 3.51
N ILE A 129 -14.11 -18.31 2.41
CA ILE A 129 -13.57 -18.83 1.16
C ILE A 129 -12.11 -18.35 1.07
N ASN A 130 -11.17 -19.27 0.89
CA ASN A 130 -9.76 -18.95 0.73
C ASN A 130 -9.46 -18.42 -0.68
N GLU A 131 -8.21 -18.00 -0.92
CA GLU A 131 -7.70 -17.51 -2.22
C GLU A 131 -7.93 -18.48 -3.38
N LEU A 132 -7.96 -19.79 -3.09
CA LEU A 132 -8.17 -20.85 -4.09
C LEU A 132 -9.66 -21.12 -4.36
N GLY A 133 -10.57 -20.33 -3.79
CA GLY A 133 -12.02 -20.51 -3.92
C GLY A 133 -12.57 -21.65 -3.04
N GLU A 134 -11.81 -22.10 -2.04
CA GLU A 134 -12.15 -23.25 -1.23
C GLU A 134 -12.68 -22.84 0.15
N ASN A 135 -13.63 -23.61 0.67
CA ASN A 135 -14.17 -23.36 2.01
C ASN A 135 -13.16 -23.76 3.09
N ILE A 136 -12.77 -22.79 3.91
CA ILE A 136 -11.99 -22.98 5.14
C ILE A 136 -12.86 -22.64 6.34
N SER A 137 -12.73 -23.39 7.43
CA SER A 137 -13.38 -23.07 8.70
C SER A 137 -12.34 -22.53 9.67
N ILE A 138 -12.63 -21.40 10.31
CA ILE A 138 -11.76 -20.79 11.32
C ILE A 138 -12.37 -21.04 12.69
N ASP A 139 -11.59 -21.64 13.59
CA ASP A 139 -11.88 -21.75 15.03
C ASP A 139 -10.90 -20.85 15.78
N ILE A 140 -11.37 -19.65 16.15
CA ILE A 140 -10.57 -18.66 16.87
C ILE A 140 -10.26 -19.13 18.29
N ASN A 141 -11.13 -19.95 18.92
CA ASN A 141 -10.86 -20.43 20.28
C ASN A 141 -9.67 -21.37 20.32
N LYS A 142 -9.50 -22.17 19.26
CA LYS A 142 -8.34 -23.06 19.10
C LYS A 142 -7.19 -22.42 18.34
N MET A 143 -7.42 -21.26 17.72
CA MET A 143 -6.49 -20.63 16.79
C MET A 143 -6.11 -21.60 15.66
N GLU A 144 -7.12 -22.16 15.01
CA GLU A 144 -6.99 -23.16 13.95
C GLU A 144 -7.78 -22.80 12.67
N GLU A 145 -7.16 -23.05 11.51
CA GLU A 145 -7.84 -23.14 10.21
C GLU A 145 -8.05 -24.63 9.89
N ILE A 146 -9.28 -25.00 9.56
CA ILE A 146 -9.68 -26.35 9.20
C ILE A 146 -10.05 -26.37 7.72
N TYR A 147 -9.34 -27.21 6.97
CA TYR A 147 -9.58 -27.47 5.56
C TYR A 147 -9.82 -28.97 5.35
N GLY A 148 -11.09 -29.35 5.19
CA GLY A 148 -11.48 -30.76 5.15
C GLY A 148 -11.07 -31.50 6.43
N GLN A 149 -10.13 -32.44 6.33
CA GLN A 149 -9.57 -33.18 7.47
C GLN A 149 -8.25 -32.61 8.01
N ARG A 150 -7.74 -31.53 7.39
CA ARG A 150 -6.44 -30.96 7.73
C ARG A 150 -6.61 -29.71 8.59
N ILE A 151 -5.68 -29.51 9.52
CA ILE A 151 -5.69 -28.39 10.46
C ILE A 151 -4.37 -27.64 10.32
N LYS A 152 -4.43 -26.31 10.22
CA LYS A 152 -3.28 -25.41 10.32
C LYS A 152 -3.44 -24.52 11.55
N ARG A 153 -2.32 -24.15 12.16
CA ARG A 153 -2.31 -23.14 13.23
C ARG A 153 -2.44 -21.75 12.64
N ILE A 154 -3.21 -20.90 13.29
CA ILE A 154 -3.30 -19.48 12.97
C ILE A 154 -2.84 -18.61 14.13
N ARG A 155 -2.47 -17.37 13.84
CA ARG A 155 -2.04 -16.41 14.85
C ARG A 155 -2.55 -15.02 14.51
N ARG A 156 -3.07 -14.33 15.52
CA ARG A 156 -3.33 -12.88 15.49
C ARG A 156 -2.13 -12.15 16.07
N SER A 157 -1.60 -11.17 15.35
CA SER A 157 -0.53 -10.30 15.85
C SER A 157 -0.89 -8.86 15.59
N LYS A 158 -0.43 -7.95 16.45
CA LYS A 158 -0.43 -6.54 16.06
C LYS A 158 0.60 -6.35 14.95
N ILE A 159 0.29 -5.49 14.00
CA ILE A 159 1.24 -4.99 13.02
C ILE A 159 2.44 -4.40 13.76
N ASP A 160 2.38 -3.92 15.01
CA ASP A 160 3.60 -3.54 15.75
C ASP A 160 4.53 -4.70 16.19
N GLU A 161 4.10 -5.97 16.08
CA GLU A 161 4.96 -7.17 16.17
C GLU A 161 5.65 -7.47 14.81
N GLN A 162 6.06 -6.40 14.10
CA GLN A 162 6.30 -6.32 12.65
C GLN A 162 7.63 -6.86 12.13
N GLN A 163 8.18 -7.91 12.72
CA GLN A 163 9.32 -8.57 12.09
C GLN A 163 8.92 -9.96 11.58
N PRO A 164 9.37 -10.37 10.39
CA PRO A 164 9.29 -11.75 9.98
C PRO A 164 9.76 -12.68 11.11
N PRO A 165 9.11 -13.83 11.33
CA PRO A 165 9.38 -14.69 12.48
C PRO A 165 10.82 -15.23 12.51
N TYR A 166 11.52 -15.23 11.38
CA TYR A 166 12.92 -15.61 11.24
C TYR A 166 13.91 -14.45 11.50
N TRP A 167 13.44 -13.23 11.76
CA TRP A 167 14.29 -12.11 12.14
C TRP A 167 14.77 -12.23 13.59
N THR A 168 16.02 -11.84 13.81
CA THR A 168 16.58 -11.71 15.15
C THR A 168 15.89 -10.54 15.85
N LEU A 169 15.33 -10.78 17.03
CA LEU A 169 14.77 -9.71 17.86
C LEU A 169 15.89 -8.72 18.24
N THR A 170 15.73 -7.46 17.85
CA THR A 170 16.66 -6.38 18.17
C THR A 170 15.90 -5.12 18.56
N PRO A 171 16.39 -4.31 19.52
CA PRO A 171 15.81 -3.01 19.84
C PRO A 171 16.12 -1.95 18.76
N LEU A 172 17.00 -2.26 17.81
CA LEU A 172 17.41 -1.34 16.74
C LEU A 172 16.45 -1.43 15.55
N ASN A 173 16.08 -0.27 15.00
CA ASN A 173 15.25 -0.20 13.79
C ASN A 173 15.98 -0.68 12.52
N PHE A 174 17.32 -0.73 12.56
CA PHE A 174 18.18 -1.16 11.47
C PHE A 174 19.39 -1.92 12.01
N GLU A 175 19.59 -3.14 11.54
CA GLU A 175 20.76 -3.96 11.88
C GLU A 175 21.09 -4.96 10.76
N LYS A 176 22.35 -5.39 10.70
CA LYS A 176 22.84 -6.40 9.76
C LYS A 176 23.28 -7.65 10.52
N PHE A 177 22.88 -8.81 10.02
CA PHE A 177 23.26 -10.10 10.58
C PHE A 177 24.02 -10.90 9.56
N ILE A 178 25.28 -11.23 9.84
CA ILE A 178 26.04 -12.18 9.02
C ILE A 178 25.40 -13.55 9.19
N LEU A 179 25.01 -14.18 8.08
CA LEU A 179 24.42 -15.51 8.10
C LEU A 179 25.51 -16.57 8.28
N ASP A 180 25.21 -17.57 9.11
CA ASP A 180 26.05 -18.78 9.23
C ASP A 180 26.02 -19.54 7.90
N ASN A 181 27.19 -19.93 7.39
CA ASN A 181 27.32 -20.66 6.14
C ASN A 181 26.69 -22.06 6.17
N LYS A 182 26.34 -22.57 7.35
CA LYS A 182 25.60 -23.82 7.55
C LYS A 182 24.08 -23.64 7.69
N SER A 183 23.59 -22.40 7.77
CA SER A 183 22.15 -22.15 7.92
C SER A 183 21.39 -22.42 6.62
N ASP A 184 20.15 -22.89 6.74
CA ASP A 184 19.26 -23.13 5.58
C ASP A 184 19.03 -21.87 4.75
N GLU A 185 18.93 -20.70 5.41
CA GLU A 185 18.80 -19.40 4.75
C GLU A 185 20.03 -19.07 3.89
N TYR A 186 21.25 -19.26 4.43
CA TYR A 186 22.48 -19.04 3.68
C TYR A 186 22.57 -19.95 2.45
N ILE A 187 22.32 -21.26 2.66
CA ILE A 187 22.40 -22.27 1.60
C ILE A 187 21.40 -21.93 0.49
N SER A 188 20.15 -21.60 0.84
CA SER A 188 19.11 -21.23 -0.12
C SER A 188 19.47 -19.98 -0.95
N ILE A 189 19.95 -18.91 -0.31
CA ILE A 189 20.35 -17.67 -1.00
C ILE A 189 21.54 -17.93 -1.92
N LYS A 190 22.56 -18.65 -1.42
CA LYS A 190 23.75 -19.00 -2.21
C LYS A 190 23.39 -19.85 -3.42
N ASP A 191 22.57 -20.88 -3.24
CA ASP A 191 22.16 -21.76 -4.33
C ASP A 191 21.37 -21.01 -5.39
N ASN A 192 20.52 -20.05 -5.00
CA ASN A 192 19.82 -19.19 -5.95
C ASN A 192 20.79 -18.27 -6.71
N PHE A 193 21.76 -17.67 -6.01
CA PHE A 193 22.78 -16.81 -6.62
C PHE A 193 23.66 -17.58 -7.62
N ASP A 194 24.06 -18.80 -7.27
CA ASP A 194 24.91 -19.65 -8.10
C ASP A 194 24.23 -20.13 -9.37
N LYS A 195 22.89 -20.13 -9.44
CA LYS A 195 22.15 -20.47 -10.68
C LYS A 195 22.57 -19.60 -11.86
N THR A 196 22.92 -18.34 -11.60
CA THR A 196 23.29 -17.38 -12.65
C THR A 196 24.73 -16.87 -12.53
N MET A 197 25.32 -16.89 -11.33
CA MET A 197 26.62 -16.26 -11.08
C MET A 197 27.78 -17.25 -10.95
N ARG A 198 27.53 -18.56 -10.94
CA ARG A 198 28.60 -19.56 -10.77
C ARG A 198 29.66 -19.42 -11.87
N GLY A 199 30.91 -19.23 -11.46
CA GLY A 199 32.05 -19.01 -12.36
C GLY A 199 32.29 -17.55 -12.75
N LEU A 200 31.39 -16.63 -12.39
CA LEU A 200 31.53 -15.18 -12.62
C LEU A 200 32.11 -14.44 -11.40
N TYR A 201 32.29 -15.12 -10.28
CA TYR A 201 32.92 -14.59 -9.08
C TYR A 201 34.01 -15.56 -8.58
N ILE A 202 35.04 -15.01 -7.92
CA ILE A 202 36.19 -15.80 -7.41
C ILE A 202 35.85 -16.42 -6.05
N MET A 203 35.26 -15.63 -5.15
CA MET A 203 34.94 -16.05 -3.80
C MET A 203 33.75 -15.27 -3.24
N LEU A 204 32.84 -15.96 -2.57
CA LEU A 204 31.75 -15.35 -1.81
C LEU A 204 32.24 -15.12 -0.37
N ILE A 205 32.36 -13.86 0.04
CA ILE A 205 32.94 -13.48 1.34
C ILE A 205 31.94 -13.67 2.47
N SER A 206 30.73 -13.16 2.32
CA SER A 206 29.66 -13.26 3.32
C SER A 206 28.29 -13.02 2.68
N ILE A 207 27.24 -13.45 3.38
CA ILE A 207 25.86 -13.04 3.11
C ILE A 207 25.35 -12.38 4.39
N GLU A 208 24.84 -11.16 4.28
CA GLU A 208 24.30 -10.40 5.40
C GLU A 208 22.79 -10.23 5.22
N ARG A 209 22.00 -10.62 6.21
CA ARG A 209 20.57 -10.29 6.29
C ARG A 209 20.41 -8.88 6.82
N ILE A 210 19.72 -8.05 6.06
CA ILE A 210 19.38 -6.68 6.45
C ILE A 210 18.03 -6.69 7.15
N GLN A 211 18.00 -6.26 8.41
CA GLN A 211 16.76 -6.07 9.17
C GLN A 211 16.53 -4.58 9.35
N ASN A 212 15.74 -3.99 8.45
CA ASN A 212 15.29 -2.61 8.56
C ASN A 212 13.78 -2.59 8.78
N LEU A 213 13.34 -2.38 10.02
CA LEU A 213 11.94 -2.45 10.39
C LEU A 213 11.14 -1.42 9.60
N LEU A 214 11.58 -0.16 9.58
CA LEU A 214 10.88 0.92 8.90
C LEU A 214 10.66 0.64 7.41
N LEU A 215 11.69 0.19 6.69
CA LEU A 215 11.59 -0.14 5.28
C LEU A 215 10.71 -1.36 5.03
N PHE A 216 10.74 -2.35 5.92
CA PHE A 216 9.86 -3.51 5.85
C PHE A 216 8.39 -3.12 6.03
N LYS A 217 8.08 -2.25 7.01
CA LYS A 217 6.73 -1.70 7.21
C LYS A 217 6.24 -0.98 5.95
N GLN A 218 7.09 -0.13 5.37
CA GLN A 218 6.78 0.60 4.13
C GLN A 218 6.53 -0.33 2.95
N PHE A 219 7.37 -1.36 2.80
CA PHE A 219 7.21 -2.37 1.76
C PHE A 219 5.86 -3.09 1.89
N CYS A 220 5.49 -3.58 3.08
CA CYS A 220 4.23 -4.28 3.28
C CYS A 220 3.02 -3.43 2.87
N VAL A 221 2.98 -2.17 3.29
CA VAL A 221 1.88 -1.25 2.94
C VAL A 221 1.79 -1.00 1.44
N LEU A 222 2.93 -0.78 0.77
CA LEU A 222 2.96 -0.55 -0.67
C LEU A 222 2.62 -1.81 -1.48
N HIS A 223 3.07 -2.96 -0.99
CA HIS A 223 2.78 -4.26 -1.59
C HIS A 223 1.28 -4.57 -1.51
N GLU A 224 0.66 -4.32 -0.37
CA GLU A 224 -0.77 -4.51 -0.17
C GLU A 224 -1.60 -3.59 -1.08
N ASP A 225 -1.27 -2.29 -1.11
CA ASP A 225 -1.92 -1.33 -2.02
C ASP A 225 -1.75 -1.71 -3.50
N PHE A 226 -0.62 -2.31 -3.86
CA PHE A 226 -0.40 -2.81 -5.21
C PHE A 226 -1.30 -4.02 -5.53
N ILE A 227 -1.43 -4.98 -4.62
CA ILE A 227 -2.33 -6.13 -4.80
C ILE A 227 -3.78 -5.65 -4.95
N ASP A 228 -4.22 -4.77 -4.05
CA ASP A 228 -5.58 -4.21 -4.05
C ASP A 228 -5.92 -3.51 -5.38
N ARG A 229 -4.98 -2.71 -5.91
CA ARG A 229 -5.20 -1.95 -7.16
C ARG A 229 -5.21 -2.80 -8.41
N TYR A 230 -4.38 -3.84 -8.46
CA TYR A 230 -4.15 -4.58 -9.70
C TYR A 230 -4.84 -5.94 -9.74
N GLY A 231 -5.48 -6.38 -8.63
CA GLY A 231 -6.26 -7.63 -8.57
C GLY A 231 -5.46 -8.88 -8.97
N LYS A 232 -4.13 -8.76 -8.97
CA LYS A 232 -3.21 -9.85 -9.26
C LYS A 232 -2.74 -10.35 -7.92
N GLU A 233 -3.23 -11.54 -7.55
CA GLU A 233 -2.58 -12.34 -6.52
C GLU A 233 -1.09 -12.47 -6.83
N ASP A 234 -0.31 -12.79 -5.80
CA ASP A 234 1.16 -12.85 -5.70
C ASP A 234 1.85 -13.81 -6.71
N ASN A 235 1.14 -14.26 -7.74
CA ASN A 235 1.53 -15.16 -8.81
C ASN A 235 2.47 -14.49 -9.85
N GLY A 236 3.37 -13.60 -9.41
CA GLY A 236 4.48 -13.08 -10.24
C GLY A 236 4.78 -11.58 -10.13
N THR A 237 4.14 -10.86 -9.20
CA THR A 237 4.31 -9.42 -8.95
C THR A 237 5.45 -9.14 -7.96
N MET A 238 5.59 -9.93 -6.90
CA MET A 238 6.80 -9.95 -6.09
C MET A 238 7.85 -10.86 -6.74
N ARG A 239 9.06 -10.32 -6.93
CA ARG A 239 10.20 -11.05 -7.49
C ARG A 239 11.43 -10.84 -6.65
N PHE A 240 12.14 -11.93 -6.38
CA PHE A 240 13.49 -11.86 -5.83
C PHE A 240 14.46 -11.54 -6.98
N LEU A 241 15.05 -10.33 -6.93
CA LEU A 241 15.97 -9.81 -7.95
C LEU A 241 17.30 -9.41 -7.30
N TYR A 242 18.36 -9.42 -8.11
CA TYR A 242 19.68 -8.96 -7.70
C TYR A 242 19.90 -7.51 -8.12
N HIS A 243 20.50 -6.71 -7.23
CA HIS A 243 20.88 -5.33 -7.51
C HIS A 243 22.35 -5.10 -7.16
N GLY A 244 23.20 -4.95 -8.17
CA GLY A 244 24.60 -4.57 -7.99
C GLY A 244 24.73 -3.06 -7.83
N CYS A 245 25.44 -2.60 -6.79
CA CYS A 245 25.69 -1.17 -6.57
C CYS A 245 27.04 -0.93 -5.88
N PRO A 246 27.62 0.29 -6.03
CA PRO A 246 28.82 0.68 -5.29
C PRO A 246 28.60 0.71 -3.78
N GLU A 247 29.66 0.53 -2.99
CA GLU A 247 29.58 0.47 -1.52
C GLU A 247 28.89 1.69 -0.87
N LEU A 248 29.13 2.90 -1.39
CA LEU A 248 28.49 4.11 -0.88
C LEU A 248 26.98 4.14 -1.14
N ALA A 249 26.55 3.57 -2.26
CA ALA A 249 25.14 3.45 -2.59
C ALA A 249 24.48 2.33 -1.78
N SER A 250 25.17 1.19 -1.59
CA SER A 250 24.64 0.07 -0.80
C SER A 250 24.33 0.48 0.63
N LYS A 251 25.22 1.24 1.30
CA LYS A 251 24.97 1.78 2.65
C LYS A 251 23.70 2.63 2.71
N LYS A 252 23.52 3.55 1.76
CA LYS A 252 22.33 4.40 1.69
C LYS A 252 21.06 3.61 1.40
N ILE A 253 21.14 2.61 0.51
CA ILE A 253 20.00 1.75 0.15
C ILE A 253 19.54 0.92 1.36
N MET A 254 20.49 0.35 2.12
CA MET A 254 20.16 -0.45 3.31
C MET A 254 19.46 0.37 4.41
N GLU A 255 19.88 1.63 4.59
CA GLU A 255 19.33 2.51 5.62
C GLU A 255 18.03 3.19 5.20
N LYS A 256 17.95 3.67 3.95
CA LYS A 256 16.90 4.59 3.47
C LYS A 256 16.04 4.04 2.34
N GLY A 257 16.31 2.83 1.89
CA GLY A 257 15.63 2.21 0.77
C GLY A 257 16.15 2.68 -0.59
N PHE A 258 15.56 2.13 -1.66
CA PHE A 258 15.91 2.49 -3.02
C PHE A 258 15.44 3.91 -3.36
N ASN A 259 16.33 4.70 -3.96
CA ASN A 259 16.00 6.02 -4.48
C ASN A 259 16.49 6.16 -5.92
N ARG A 260 15.61 6.63 -6.80
CA ARG A 260 15.95 6.90 -8.21
C ARG A 260 17.10 7.92 -8.37
N SER A 261 17.33 8.79 -7.39
CA SER A 261 18.47 9.72 -7.39
C SER A 261 19.83 9.02 -7.22
N TYR A 262 19.84 7.71 -6.90
CA TYR A 262 21.05 6.90 -6.85
C TYR A 262 21.37 6.25 -8.20
N CYS A 263 20.43 6.29 -9.16
CA CYS A 263 20.63 5.81 -10.52
C CYS A 263 21.40 6.86 -11.35
N GLY A 264 22.35 6.43 -12.19
CA GLY A 264 23.11 7.36 -13.04
C GLY A 264 24.48 6.87 -13.50
N ILE A 265 24.92 5.67 -13.08
CA ILE A 265 26.22 5.11 -13.52
C ILE A 265 26.04 3.97 -14.55
N ASN A 266 24.85 3.35 -14.62
CA ASN A 266 24.56 2.30 -15.59
C ASN A 266 23.58 2.84 -16.64
N GLU A 267 24.07 3.67 -17.57
CA GLU A 267 23.33 3.99 -18.79
C GLU A 267 23.39 2.78 -19.74
N PHE A 268 22.36 1.94 -19.75
CA PHE A 268 21.98 1.22 -20.97
C PHE A 268 20.48 0.91 -20.97
N GLN A 269 19.78 1.66 -21.84
CA GLN A 269 18.44 1.48 -22.39
C GLN A 269 17.53 0.42 -21.74
N LEU A 270 16.73 0.84 -20.76
CA LEU A 270 15.29 0.56 -20.73
C LEU A 270 14.64 1.81 -20.14
N HIS A 271 13.94 2.54 -21.01
CA HIS A 271 13.19 3.79 -20.81
C HIS A 271 13.18 4.39 -19.41
N HIS A 272 13.62 5.66 -19.32
CA HIS A 272 13.12 6.62 -18.34
C HIS A 272 11.66 6.30 -18.02
N ALA A 273 11.40 5.84 -16.79
CA ALA A 273 10.04 5.66 -16.29
C ALA A 273 9.34 7.01 -16.45
N GLN A 274 8.44 7.06 -17.43
CA GLN A 274 7.76 8.28 -17.85
C GLN A 274 7.04 8.88 -16.65
N LEU A 275 7.34 10.15 -16.42
CA LEU A 275 6.51 11.05 -15.64
C LEU A 275 5.28 11.33 -16.50
N ASP A 276 4.12 10.87 -16.03
CA ASP A 276 2.85 11.59 -16.22
C ASP A 276 2.49 12.24 -14.87
#